data_AF-A0ABD6CLL4-F1
#
_entry.id   AF-A0ABD6CLL4-F1
#
_cell.length_a   1.000
_cell.length_b   1.000
_cell.length_c   1.000
_cell.angle_alpha   90.00
_cell.angle_beta   90.00
_cell.angle_gamma   90.00
#
_symmetry.space_group_name_H-M   'P 1'
#
loop_
_entity.id
_entity.type
_entity.pdbx_description
1 polymer ?
#
loop_
_entity_poly.entity_id
_entity_poly.type
_entity_poly.pdbx_seq_one_letter_code
_entity_poly.pdbx_strand_id
1 'polypeptide(L)'
;MFNKVLVANRGEIALRVMRACRDLGVRTVAIYSDADKHAGHVRFADEAYNVGPARAADSYLDHEAVIEAGRKAGADAVHPGYGFLAENAEFARKVEMSELTWIGPSADAMERLGEKTKARSLMQEADVPVVPGTTEPVESAAEVKEIAAEYGYPVAIKAEGGGGGRGLKVVRSEDEVESQLETAQREGEAYFDNASVYVEKYLEAPRHVEVQILADEHGNVRHLGERDCSLQRRHQKVIEEAPSPALDADLRERIGEAARRGVSEADYTNAGTVEFLVEDGEFYFMEVNTRIQVEHTVTEEVTGIDVVKWQLRVAAGEELDFSQDDVEIDGHAIEYRINAENAADEFAPATGTLETYDPPGGIGVRVDDAVRQGDEIGGDYDSMIAKLIVAAGDRTECLARSERALSEFEIEGLATIVPFHRLMLTDEAFRAGEHSTKYLDEELDRTRIDRAVEKWGSADASAGSNDGDGNDGGDGDMTEREFTVEVNGKRFEVNLEERGAPPVPDLDAVGNGGSTAGRGGGATRSRPDEATGEDA
;
A
#
# COMPACT_ATOMS: atom_id res chain seq x y z
N MET A 1 -9.97 -26.83 -8.61
CA MET A 1 -8.66 -26.35 -8.10
C MET A 1 -7.57 -26.43 -9.16
N PHE A 2 -6.71 -25.41 -9.22
CA PHE A 2 -5.55 -25.32 -10.13
C PHE A 2 -4.41 -26.27 -9.71
N ASN A 3 -3.49 -26.60 -10.63
CA ASN A 3 -2.26 -27.32 -10.33
C ASN A 3 -1.07 -26.39 -10.10
N LYS A 4 -1.04 -25.24 -10.79
CA LYS A 4 0.03 -24.24 -10.69
C LYS A 4 -0.50 -22.83 -10.92
N VAL A 5 -0.15 -21.89 -10.04
CA VAL A 5 -0.54 -20.47 -10.11
C VAL A 5 0.69 -19.60 -10.21
N LEU A 6 0.70 -18.68 -11.18
CA LEU A 6 1.67 -17.59 -11.24
C LEU A 6 1.16 -16.41 -10.43
N VAL A 7 2.02 -15.85 -9.58
CA VAL A 7 1.69 -14.63 -8.84
C VAL A 7 2.38 -13.45 -9.52
N ALA A 8 1.59 -12.60 -10.18
CA ALA A 8 2.05 -11.43 -10.93
C ALA A 8 2.29 -10.23 -10.01
N ASN A 9 3.06 -10.44 -8.95
CA ASN A 9 3.37 -9.44 -7.94
C ASN A 9 4.69 -9.78 -7.22
N ARG A 10 5.04 -8.97 -6.23
CA ARG A 10 6.26 -9.10 -5.41
C ARG A 10 5.95 -9.01 -3.91
N GLY A 11 6.99 -9.14 -3.09
CA GLY A 11 6.92 -8.79 -1.67
C GLY A 11 5.93 -9.63 -0.86
N GLU A 12 5.33 -9.02 0.17
CA GLU A 12 4.47 -9.71 1.14
C GLU A 12 3.26 -10.37 0.46
N ILE A 13 2.59 -9.66 -0.45
CA ILE A 13 1.37 -10.16 -1.08
C ILE A 13 1.64 -11.36 -1.98
N ALA A 14 2.78 -11.35 -2.68
CA ALA A 14 3.18 -12.51 -3.46
C ALA A 14 3.35 -13.74 -2.56
N LEU A 15 3.99 -13.56 -1.41
CA LEU A 15 4.20 -14.63 -0.45
C LEU A 15 2.89 -15.07 0.24
N ARG A 16 1.98 -14.13 0.55
CA ARG A 16 0.63 -14.39 1.09
C ARG A 16 -0.21 -15.26 0.14
N VAL A 17 -0.19 -14.96 -1.16
CA VAL A 17 -0.88 -15.77 -2.18
C VAL A 17 -0.24 -17.14 -2.31
N MET A 18 1.10 -17.21 -2.36
CA MET A 18 1.80 -18.49 -2.47
C MET A 18 1.58 -19.39 -1.25
N ARG A 19 1.46 -18.83 -0.04
CA ARG A 19 1.04 -19.57 1.17
C ARG A 19 -0.36 -20.17 1.00
N ALA A 20 -1.34 -19.40 0.53
CA ALA A 20 -2.70 -19.91 0.26
C ALA A 20 -2.71 -21.03 -0.80
N CYS A 21 -1.97 -20.86 -1.90
CA CYS A 21 -1.78 -21.89 -2.91
C CYS A 21 -1.22 -23.18 -2.30
N ARG A 22 -0.18 -23.07 -1.46
CA ARG A 22 0.47 -24.23 -0.84
C ARG A 22 -0.47 -25.01 0.08
N ASP A 23 -1.27 -24.32 0.88
CA ASP A 23 -2.31 -24.94 1.72
C ASP A 23 -3.38 -25.68 0.90
N LEU A 24 -3.67 -25.20 -0.31
CA LEU A 24 -4.58 -25.82 -1.26
C LEU A 24 -3.91 -26.89 -2.15
N GLY A 25 -2.62 -27.18 -1.94
CA GLY A 25 -1.87 -28.16 -2.72
C GLY A 25 -1.50 -27.70 -4.14
N VAL A 26 -1.50 -26.38 -4.38
CA VAL A 26 -1.23 -25.74 -5.67
C VAL A 26 0.22 -25.26 -5.73
N ARG A 27 0.95 -25.58 -6.81
CA ARG A 27 2.31 -25.10 -7.04
C ARG A 27 2.34 -23.62 -7.40
N THR A 28 3.47 -22.98 -7.17
CA THR A 28 3.59 -21.52 -7.23
C THR A 28 4.71 -21.07 -8.15
N VAL A 29 4.46 -20.01 -8.91
CA VAL A 29 5.44 -19.37 -9.78
C VAL A 29 5.57 -17.90 -9.39
N ALA A 30 6.78 -17.48 -9.04
CA ALA A 30 7.10 -16.06 -8.85
C ALA A 30 7.60 -15.44 -10.16
N ILE A 31 7.29 -14.16 -10.35
CA ILE A 31 8.03 -13.29 -11.28
C ILE A 31 8.92 -12.33 -10.48
N TYR A 32 10.00 -11.88 -11.09
CA TYR A 32 10.90 -10.91 -10.47
C TYR A 32 11.61 -10.02 -11.48
N SER A 33 11.94 -8.81 -11.05
CA SER A 33 12.87 -7.92 -11.74
C SER A 33 14.32 -8.19 -11.33
N ASP A 34 15.29 -7.60 -12.03
CA ASP A 34 16.71 -7.68 -11.62
C ASP A 34 16.96 -7.22 -10.17
N ALA A 35 16.20 -6.23 -9.66
CA ALA A 35 16.31 -5.74 -8.29
C ALA A 35 15.79 -6.76 -7.25
N ASP A 36 14.75 -7.52 -7.58
CA ASP A 36 14.12 -8.49 -6.67
C ASP A 36 14.70 -9.90 -6.77
N LYS A 37 15.82 -10.10 -7.47
CA LYS A 37 16.43 -11.43 -7.69
C LYS A 37 16.63 -12.26 -6.42
N HIS A 38 16.85 -11.59 -5.29
CA HIS A 38 17.09 -12.23 -3.99
C HIS A 38 15.92 -12.05 -3.00
N ALA A 39 14.80 -11.46 -3.43
CA ALA A 39 13.64 -11.20 -2.58
C ALA A 39 13.01 -12.48 -2.01
N GLY A 40 12.34 -12.38 -0.85
CA GLY A 40 11.76 -13.54 -0.19
C GLY A 40 10.68 -14.27 -1.00
N HIS A 41 9.88 -13.56 -1.79
CA HIS A 41 8.87 -14.20 -2.64
C HIS A 41 9.50 -15.09 -3.72
N VAL A 42 10.65 -14.68 -4.28
CA VAL A 42 11.44 -15.49 -5.23
C VAL A 42 12.01 -16.73 -4.55
N ARG A 43 12.54 -16.58 -3.33
CA ARG A 43 13.09 -17.71 -2.55
C ARG A 43 12.01 -18.71 -2.10
N PHE A 44 10.76 -18.26 -1.97
CA PHE A 44 9.64 -19.08 -1.48
C PHE A 44 8.99 -19.92 -2.59
N ALA A 45 8.88 -19.38 -3.80
CA ALA A 45 8.18 -20.02 -4.91
C ALA A 45 8.81 -21.36 -5.34
N ASP A 46 8.01 -22.26 -5.91
CA ASP A 46 8.51 -23.52 -6.47
C ASP A 46 9.38 -23.27 -7.71
N GLU A 47 9.02 -22.27 -8.51
CA GLU A 47 9.71 -21.84 -9.72
C GLU A 47 9.66 -20.30 -9.82
N ALA A 48 10.67 -19.67 -10.44
CA ALA A 48 10.72 -18.21 -10.59
C ALA A 48 11.29 -17.76 -11.94
N TYR A 49 10.71 -16.70 -12.52
CA TYR A 49 11.08 -16.18 -13.84
C TYR A 49 11.41 -14.69 -13.78
N ASN A 50 12.56 -14.31 -14.34
CA ASN A 50 12.91 -12.90 -14.51
C ASN A 50 12.06 -12.31 -15.64
N VAL A 51 11.41 -11.17 -15.38
CA VAL A 51 10.54 -10.46 -16.33
C VAL A 51 11.09 -9.12 -16.79
N GLY A 52 12.27 -8.70 -16.33
CA GLY A 52 12.90 -7.46 -16.79
C GLY A 52 13.78 -6.74 -15.76
N PRO A 53 14.25 -5.53 -16.09
CA PRO A 53 15.04 -4.68 -15.19
C PRO A 53 14.19 -4.09 -14.04
N ALA A 54 14.85 -3.39 -13.12
CA ALA A 54 14.24 -2.88 -11.88
C ALA A 54 12.98 -1.99 -12.10
N ARG A 55 12.99 -1.14 -13.13
CA ARG A 55 11.88 -0.22 -13.42
C ARG A 55 10.59 -1.02 -13.67
N ALA A 56 9.56 -0.78 -12.86
CA ALA A 56 8.30 -1.54 -12.91
C ALA A 56 7.63 -1.54 -14.30
N ALA A 57 7.70 -0.41 -15.02
CA ALA A 57 7.17 -0.28 -16.38
C ALA A 57 7.79 -1.27 -17.39
N ASP A 58 9.03 -1.68 -17.13
CA ASP A 58 9.80 -2.58 -17.99
C ASP A 58 9.86 -4.01 -17.40
N SER A 59 9.08 -4.30 -16.34
CA SER A 59 9.07 -5.60 -15.64
C SER A 59 7.68 -5.99 -15.12
N TYR A 60 7.31 -5.62 -13.89
CA TYR A 60 6.04 -6.02 -13.27
C TYR A 60 4.79 -5.47 -13.98
N LEU A 61 4.93 -4.40 -14.76
CA LEU A 61 3.86 -3.81 -15.58
C LEU A 61 3.96 -4.21 -17.05
N ASP A 62 4.90 -5.08 -17.44
CA ASP A 62 4.99 -5.59 -18.80
C ASP A 62 4.02 -6.76 -19.00
N HIS A 63 2.91 -6.48 -19.69
CA HIS A 63 1.84 -7.45 -19.93
C HIS A 63 2.38 -8.68 -20.69
N GLU A 64 3.26 -8.48 -21.67
CA GLU A 64 3.77 -9.57 -22.51
C GLU A 64 4.75 -10.44 -21.73
N ALA A 65 5.67 -9.82 -20.98
CA ALA A 65 6.64 -10.54 -20.17
C ALA A 65 5.98 -11.41 -19.10
N VAL A 66 4.95 -10.90 -18.41
CA VAL A 66 4.22 -11.63 -17.37
C VAL A 66 3.45 -12.82 -17.95
N ILE A 67 2.70 -12.61 -19.05
CA ILE A 67 1.95 -13.69 -19.69
C ILE A 67 2.92 -14.76 -20.23
N GLU A 68 4.02 -14.36 -20.86
CA GLU A 68 5.03 -15.29 -21.36
C GLU A 68 5.71 -16.09 -20.24
N ALA A 69 5.94 -15.50 -19.07
CA ALA A 69 6.42 -16.22 -17.89
C ALA A 69 5.41 -17.29 -17.45
N GLY A 70 4.10 -16.96 -17.43
CA GLY A 70 3.02 -17.90 -17.12
C GLY A 70 2.98 -19.08 -18.09
N ARG A 71 3.10 -18.81 -19.39
CA ARG A 71 3.17 -19.83 -20.45
C ARG A 71 4.37 -20.75 -20.29
N LYS A 72 5.57 -20.19 -20.12
CA LYS A 72 6.81 -20.96 -19.94
C LYS A 72 6.78 -21.84 -18.71
N ALA A 73 6.14 -21.38 -17.63
CA ALA A 73 5.99 -22.14 -16.40
C ALA A 73 4.90 -23.22 -16.49
N GLY A 74 4.01 -23.15 -17.49
CA GLY A 74 2.81 -23.98 -17.55
C GLY A 74 1.89 -23.73 -16.36
N ALA A 75 1.71 -22.46 -15.99
CA ALA A 75 0.72 -22.06 -14.99
C ALA A 75 -0.70 -22.26 -15.54
N ASP A 76 -1.65 -22.55 -14.68
CA ASP A 76 -3.08 -22.62 -15.03
C ASP A 76 -3.76 -21.25 -14.83
N ALA A 77 -3.26 -20.43 -13.91
CA ALA A 77 -3.87 -19.16 -13.53
C ALA A 77 -2.85 -18.10 -13.10
N VAL A 78 -3.26 -16.84 -13.13
CA VAL A 78 -2.50 -15.67 -12.69
C VAL A 78 -3.24 -14.97 -11.56
N HIS A 79 -2.59 -14.86 -10.40
CA HIS A 79 -3.06 -14.03 -9.30
C HIS A 79 -2.31 -12.69 -9.31
N PRO A 80 -2.99 -11.55 -9.42
CA PRO A 80 -2.31 -10.27 -9.55
C PRO A 80 -1.93 -9.65 -8.20
N GLY A 81 -2.49 -10.12 -7.09
CA GLY A 81 -2.28 -9.50 -5.77
C GLY A 81 -2.97 -8.13 -5.72
N TYR A 82 -2.26 -7.10 -5.26
CA TYR A 82 -2.72 -5.71 -5.28
C TYR A 82 -1.67 -4.77 -5.91
N GLY A 83 -2.08 -3.59 -6.35
CA GLY A 83 -1.20 -2.70 -7.11
C GLY A 83 -0.76 -3.32 -8.44
N PHE A 84 0.27 -2.74 -9.07
CA PHE A 84 0.75 -3.14 -10.40
C PHE A 84 -0.38 -3.36 -11.43
N LEU A 85 -0.60 -4.60 -11.86
CA LEU A 85 -1.58 -4.97 -12.89
C LEU A 85 -2.93 -5.43 -12.31
N ALA A 86 -3.10 -5.42 -10.98
CA ALA A 86 -4.30 -5.96 -10.32
C ALA A 86 -5.60 -5.23 -10.67
N GLU A 87 -5.53 -3.94 -11.01
CA GLU A 87 -6.68 -3.15 -11.46
C GLU A 87 -6.57 -2.77 -12.94
N ASN A 88 -5.69 -3.44 -13.69
CA ASN A 88 -5.51 -3.21 -15.12
C ASN A 88 -6.45 -4.13 -15.91
N ALA A 89 -7.62 -3.61 -16.29
CA ALA A 89 -8.61 -4.37 -17.05
C ALA A 89 -8.09 -4.84 -18.43
N GLU A 90 -7.20 -4.09 -19.07
CA GLU A 90 -6.57 -4.53 -20.33
C GLU A 90 -5.69 -5.77 -20.09
N PHE A 91 -4.95 -5.82 -19.00
CA PHE A 91 -4.16 -6.98 -18.62
C PHE A 91 -5.05 -8.18 -18.28
N ALA A 92 -6.08 -7.99 -17.46
CA ALA A 92 -7.06 -9.03 -17.16
C ALA A 92 -7.66 -9.63 -18.45
N ARG A 93 -8.07 -8.76 -19.39
CA ARG A 93 -8.61 -9.19 -20.70
C ARG A 93 -7.58 -9.97 -21.54
N LYS A 94 -6.30 -9.58 -21.51
CA LYS A 94 -5.22 -10.34 -22.19
C LYS A 94 -5.00 -11.72 -21.55
N VAL A 95 -5.11 -11.83 -20.23
CA VAL A 95 -5.05 -13.10 -19.50
C VAL A 95 -6.26 -13.97 -19.87
N GLU A 96 -7.47 -13.44 -19.81
CA GLU A 96 -8.73 -14.13 -20.20
C GLU A 96 -8.71 -14.64 -21.65
N MET A 97 -8.05 -13.90 -22.56
CA MET A 97 -7.86 -14.31 -23.96
C MET A 97 -6.71 -15.30 -24.18
N SER A 98 -5.95 -15.62 -23.13
CA SER A 98 -4.86 -16.60 -23.16
C SER A 98 -5.34 -17.98 -22.65
N GLU A 99 -4.41 -18.89 -22.44
CA GLU A 99 -4.65 -20.18 -21.80
C GLU A 99 -4.70 -20.12 -20.25
N LEU A 100 -4.46 -18.94 -19.66
CA LEU A 100 -4.40 -18.72 -18.21
C LEU A 100 -5.75 -18.21 -17.69
N THR A 101 -6.14 -18.64 -16.49
CA THR A 101 -7.27 -18.05 -15.76
C THR A 101 -6.85 -16.80 -14.99
N TRP A 102 -7.62 -15.72 -15.09
CA TRP A 102 -7.47 -14.54 -14.24
C TRP A 102 -8.10 -14.80 -12.86
N ILE A 103 -7.33 -14.61 -11.78
CA ILE A 103 -7.85 -14.72 -10.41
C ILE A 103 -8.22 -13.31 -9.92
N GLY A 104 -9.44 -12.92 -10.26
CA GLY A 104 -10.02 -11.61 -9.96
C GLY A 104 -11.38 -11.47 -10.65
N PRO A 105 -12.01 -10.29 -10.57
CA PRO A 105 -13.21 -9.98 -11.35
C PRO A 105 -12.92 -9.95 -12.86
N SER A 106 -13.95 -10.10 -13.67
CA SER A 106 -13.82 -10.01 -15.14
C SER A 106 -13.32 -8.63 -15.59
N ALA A 107 -12.62 -8.57 -16.71
CA ALA A 107 -12.13 -7.31 -17.27
C ALA A 107 -13.26 -6.29 -17.52
N ASP A 108 -14.45 -6.75 -17.92
CA ASP A 108 -15.62 -5.89 -18.15
C ASP A 108 -16.15 -5.30 -16.83
N ALA A 109 -16.19 -6.08 -15.75
CA ALA A 109 -16.58 -5.59 -14.43
C ALA A 109 -15.55 -4.57 -13.90
N MET A 110 -14.26 -4.83 -14.12
CA MET A 110 -13.19 -3.89 -13.76
C MET A 110 -13.31 -2.56 -14.49
N GLU A 111 -13.61 -2.55 -15.80
CA GLU A 111 -13.82 -1.30 -16.57
C GLU A 111 -15.06 -0.53 -16.07
N ARG A 112 -16.17 -1.24 -15.80
CA ARG A 112 -17.42 -0.62 -15.30
C ARG A 112 -17.21 0.07 -13.95
N LEU A 113 -16.47 -0.57 -13.05
CA LEU A 113 -16.26 -0.10 -11.68
C LEU A 113 -15.05 0.84 -11.52
N GLY A 114 -14.04 0.75 -12.40
CA GLY A 114 -12.89 1.64 -12.40
C GLY A 114 -13.18 3.03 -12.95
N GLU A 115 -14.20 3.19 -13.80
CA GLU A 115 -14.65 4.49 -14.27
C GLU A 115 -15.60 5.16 -13.26
N LYS A 116 -15.11 6.20 -12.56
CA LYS A 116 -15.83 6.89 -11.49
C LYS A 116 -17.30 7.24 -11.81
N THR A 117 -17.58 7.78 -12.99
CA THR A 117 -18.94 8.16 -13.38
C THR A 117 -19.83 6.94 -13.57
N LYS A 118 -19.33 5.89 -14.24
CA LYS A 118 -20.07 4.63 -14.45
C LYS A 118 -20.31 3.91 -13.12
N ALA A 119 -19.29 3.84 -12.27
CA ALA A 119 -19.39 3.24 -10.94
C ALA A 119 -20.43 3.96 -10.09
N ARG A 120 -20.45 5.30 -10.09
CA ARG A 120 -21.47 6.08 -9.39
C ARG A 120 -22.88 5.84 -9.91
N SER A 121 -23.09 5.87 -11.23
CA SER A 121 -24.39 5.57 -11.83
C SER A 121 -24.88 4.17 -11.43
N LEU A 122 -23.98 3.17 -11.49
CA LEU A 122 -24.28 1.80 -11.10
C LEU A 122 -24.66 1.68 -9.62
N MET A 123 -23.91 2.35 -8.74
CA MET A 123 -24.19 2.38 -7.31
C MET A 123 -25.54 3.05 -7.02
N GLN A 124 -25.88 4.13 -7.72
CA GLN A 124 -27.21 4.75 -7.61
C GLN A 124 -28.32 3.81 -8.09
N GLU A 125 -28.13 3.10 -9.20
CA GLU A 125 -29.08 2.10 -9.71
C GLU A 125 -29.31 0.95 -8.71
N ALA A 126 -28.29 0.61 -7.91
CA ALA A 126 -28.33 -0.40 -6.86
C ALA A 126 -28.83 0.11 -5.49
N ASP A 127 -29.39 1.34 -5.42
CA ASP A 127 -29.79 2.01 -4.18
C ASP A 127 -28.64 2.09 -3.15
N VAL A 128 -27.42 2.34 -3.62
CA VAL A 128 -26.25 2.65 -2.78
C VAL A 128 -26.08 4.16 -2.70
N PRO A 129 -26.10 4.76 -1.50
CA PRO A 129 -25.92 6.20 -1.35
C PRO A 129 -24.59 6.66 -1.96
N VAL A 130 -24.61 7.68 -2.82
CA VAL A 130 -23.42 8.39 -3.30
C VAL A 130 -23.38 9.79 -2.70
N VAL A 131 -22.21 10.44 -2.71
CA VAL A 131 -22.10 11.82 -2.22
C VAL A 131 -23.09 12.70 -2.99
N PRO A 132 -24.05 13.38 -2.31
CA PRO A 132 -25.02 14.21 -2.98
C PRO A 132 -24.33 15.32 -3.76
N GLY A 133 -24.74 15.55 -4.99
CA GLY A 133 -24.10 16.53 -5.86
C GLY A 133 -24.64 16.52 -7.27
N THR A 134 -24.03 17.33 -8.13
CA THR A 134 -24.40 17.41 -9.54
C THR A 134 -23.66 16.36 -10.37
N THR A 135 -24.39 15.78 -11.31
CA THR A 135 -23.80 14.92 -12.36
C THR A 135 -23.34 15.73 -13.56
N GLU A 136 -23.99 16.87 -13.81
CA GLU A 136 -23.64 17.81 -14.87
C GLU A 136 -22.83 18.99 -14.30
N PRO A 137 -21.96 19.61 -15.11
CA PRO A 137 -21.29 20.85 -14.72
C PRO A 137 -22.28 21.96 -14.37
N VAL A 138 -21.94 22.77 -13.36
CA VAL A 138 -22.69 23.97 -13.00
C VAL A 138 -22.13 25.20 -13.74
N GLU A 139 -23.02 26.01 -14.29
CA GLU A 139 -22.63 27.19 -15.10
C GLU A 139 -22.75 28.50 -14.33
N SER A 140 -23.49 28.52 -13.21
CA SER A 140 -23.83 29.76 -12.51
C SER A 140 -23.81 29.63 -10.99
N ALA A 141 -23.53 30.76 -10.31
CA ALA A 141 -23.64 30.85 -8.85
C ALA A 141 -25.07 30.57 -8.35
N ALA A 142 -26.09 30.82 -9.18
CA ALA A 142 -27.48 30.54 -8.84
C ALA A 142 -27.73 29.04 -8.70
N GLU A 143 -27.21 28.21 -9.62
CA GLU A 143 -27.29 26.76 -9.53
C GLU A 143 -26.60 26.24 -8.27
N VAL A 144 -25.36 26.70 -8.00
CA VAL A 144 -24.62 26.31 -6.79
C VAL A 144 -25.41 26.64 -5.51
N LYS A 145 -26.08 27.79 -5.46
CA LYS A 145 -26.93 28.18 -4.32
C LYS A 145 -28.16 27.29 -4.17
N GLU A 146 -28.80 26.90 -5.26
CA GLU A 146 -29.93 25.97 -5.24
C GLU A 146 -29.53 24.61 -4.69
N ILE A 147 -28.41 24.07 -5.18
CA ILE A 147 -27.85 22.80 -4.74
C ILE A 147 -27.45 22.84 -3.25
N ALA A 148 -26.79 23.92 -2.82
CA ALA A 148 -26.39 24.09 -1.43
C ALA A 148 -27.59 24.32 -0.49
N ALA A 149 -28.69 24.89 -0.99
CA ALA A 149 -29.94 24.98 -0.24
C ALA A 149 -30.63 23.63 -0.08
N GLU A 150 -30.48 22.72 -1.04
CA GLU A 150 -30.99 21.34 -0.99
C GLU A 150 -30.16 20.45 -0.05
N TYR A 151 -28.83 20.42 -0.23
CA TYR A 151 -27.95 19.51 0.50
C TYR A 151 -27.36 20.08 1.80
N GLY A 152 -27.49 21.38 2.01
CA GLY A 152 -26.89 22.11 3.12
C GLY A 152 -25.43 22.49 2.88
N TYR A 153 -24.97 23.52 3.58
CA TYR A 153 -23.55 23.89 3.64
C TYR A 153 -22.82 23.08 4.74
N PRO A 154 -21.51 22.82 4.59
CA PRO A 154 -20.67 23.22 3.46
C PRO A 154 -20.84 22.33 2.21
N VAL A 155 -20.61 22.93 1.04
CA VAL A 155 -20.50 22.22 -0.25
C VAL A 155 -19.11 22.42 -0.85
N ALA A 156 -18.68 21.51 -1.71
CA ALA A 156 -17.43 21.61 -2.45
C ALA A 156 -17.71 21.79 -3.93
N ILE A 157 -17.10 22.83 -4.52
CA ILE A 157 -17.02 23.02 -5.97
C ILE A 157 -15.73 22.35 -6.45
N LYS A 158 -15.83 21.38 -7.36
CA LYS A 158 -14.71 20.58 -7.86
C LYS A 158 -14.57 20.74 -9.37
N ALA A 159 -13.36 20.89 -9.87
CA ALA A 159 -13.08 20.93 -11.31
C ALA A 159 -13.18 19.54 -11.97
N GLU A 160 -13.71 19.50 -13.19
CA GLU A 160 -13.81 18.31 -14.04
C GLU A 160 -12.42 17.93 -14.57
N GLY A 161 -11.71 17.09 -13.82
CA GLY A 161 -10.29 16.74 -14.03
C GLY A 161 -9.43 16.89 -12.77
N GLY A 162 -9.97 17.50 -11.71
CA GLY A 162 -9.28 17.72 -10.44
C GLY A 162 -8.94 16.44 -9.68
N GLY A 163 -7.69 16.33 -9.22
CA GLY A 163 -7.18 15.27 -8.35
C GLY A 163 -6.08 15.80 -7.41
N GLY A 164 -5.90 15.15 -6.25
CA GLY A 164 -4.84 15.52 -5.29
C GLY A 164 -5.01 16.88 -4.60
N GLY A 165 -6.26 17.30 -4.35
CA GLY A 165 -6.58 18.53 -3.60
C GLY A 165 -6.53 19.85 -4.38
N ARG A 166 -6.14 19.83 -5.67
CA ARG A 166 -6.16 21.01 -6.56
C ARG A 166 -7.48 21.09 -7.33
N GLY A 167 -8.04 22.29 -7.47
CA GLY A 167 -9.34 22.50 -8.13
C GLY A 167 -10.55 22.18 -7.26
N LEU A 168 -10.40 22.19 -5.92
CA LEU A 168 -11.49 22.01 -4.95
C LEU A 168 -11.66 23.30 -4.13
N LYS A 169 -12.88 23.82 -4.05
CA LYS A 169 -13.25 24.98 -3.22
C LYS A 169 -14.39 24.64 -2.29
N VAL A 170 -14.14 24.78 -0.99
CA VAL A 170 -15.16 24.61 0.03
C VAL A 170 -15.92 25.91 0.20
N VAL A 171 -17.23 25.85 0.04
CA VAL A 171 -18.16 26.95 0.23
C VAL A 171 -18.91 26.69 1.53
N ARG A 172 -18.76 27.58 2.52
CA ARG A 172 -19.37 27.41 3.85
C ARG A 172 -20.66 28.22 4.03
N SER A 173 -20.90 29.19 3.16
CA SER A 173 -22.09 30.03 3.20
C SER A 173 -22.44 30.59 1.83
N GLU A 174 -23.67 31.07 1.69
CA GLU A 174 -24.20 31.60 0.43
C GLU A 174 -23.37 32.76 -0.14
N ASP A 175 -22.81 33.61 0.73
CA ASP A 175 -22.02 34.78 0.34
C ASP A 175 -20.66 34.40 -0.28
N GLU A 176 -20.16 33.19 -0.05
CA GLU A 176 -18.89 32.71 -0.61
C GLU A 176 -19.04 32.15 -2.02
N VAL A 177 -20.25 31.74 -2.41
CA VAL A 177 -20.53 30.94 -3.62
C VAL A 177 -19.91 31.56 -4.88
N GLU A 178 -20.20 32.84 -5.13
CA GLU A 178 -19.78 33.52 -6.37
C GLU A 178 -18.25 33.56 -6.49
N SER A 179 -17.57 33.95 -5.40
CA SER A 179 -16.11 34.03 -5.36
C SER A 179 -15.41 32.67 -5.48
N GLN A 180 -15.98 31.63 -4.87
CA GLN A 180 -15.41 30.29 -4.89
C GLN A 180 -15.64 29.60 -6.24
N LEU A 181 -16.79 29.83 -6.87
CA LEU A 181 -17.08 29.32 -8.22
C LEU A 181 -16.08 29.88 -9.23
N GLU A 182 -15.90 31.20 -9.28
CA GLU A 182 -14.94 31.84 -10.18
C GLU A 182 -13.51 31.31 -9.95
N THR A 183 -13.14 31.12 -8.68
CA THR A 183 -11.82 30.60 -8.32
C THR A 183 -11.65 29.15 -8.78
N ALA A 184 -12.66 28.30 -8.57
CA ALA A 184 -12.64 26.90 -8.98
C ALA A 184 -12.56 26.76 -10.50
N GLN A 185 -13.36 27.52 -11.26
CA GLN A 185 -13.34 27.50 -12.73
C GLN A 185 -11.99 27.97 -13.28
N ARG A 186 -11.41 29.02 -12.68
CA ARG A 186 -10.08 29.53 -13.08
C ARG A 186 -8.97 28.52 -12.80
N GLU A 187 -9.02 27.81 -11.67
CA GLU A 187 -8.08 26.72 -11.39
C GLU A 187 -8.31 25.52 -12.31
N GLY A 188 -9.57 25.19 -12.59
CA GLY A 188 -9.99 24.21 -13.58
C GLY A 188 -9.29 24.43 -14.92
N GLU A 189 -9.49 25.62 -15.48
CA GLU A 189 -8.89 26.03 -16.74
C GLU A 189 -7.36 26.03 -16.69
N ALA A 190 -6.76 26.58 -15.63
CA ALA A 190 -5.31 26.76 -15.56
C ALA A 190 -4.53 25.45 -15.38
N TYR A 191 -5.12 24.46 -14.72
CA TYR A 191 -4.43 23.21 -14.38
C TYR A 191 -4.91 22.00 -15.18
N PHE A 192 -6.12 22.05 -15.74
CA PHE A 192 -6.75 20.91 -16.39
C PHE A 192 -7.28 21.24 -17.80
N ASP A 193 -7.02 22.44 -18.33
CA ASP A 193 -7.54 22.93 -19.61
C ASP A 193 -9.07 22.74 -19.73
N ASN A 194 -9.78 22.79 -18.58
CA ASN A 194 -11.23 22.63 -18.48
C ASN A 194 -11.80 23.45 -17.31
N ALA A 195 -12.52 24.54 -17.62
CA ALA A 195 -13.20 25.36 -16.63
C ALA A 195 -14.47 24.72 -16.02
N SER A 196 -14.90 23.55 -16.49
CA SER A 196 -16.12 22.90 -16.00
C SER A 196 -15.95 22.46 -14.55
N VAL A 197 -16.98 22.71 -13.73
CA VAL A 197 -16.98 22.37 -12.31
C VAL A 197 -18.31 21.74 -11.91
N TYR A 198 -18.30 20.89 -10.88
CA TYR A 198 -19.47 20.26 -10.29
C TYR A 198 -19.54 20.55 -8.79
N VAL A 199 -20.72 20.43 -8.19
CA VAL A 199 -20.95 20.69 -6.76
C VAL A 199 -21.29 19.40 -6.07
N GLU A 200 -20.66 19.16 -4.91
CA GLU A 200 -20.99 18.03 -4.04
C GLU A 200 -21.12 18.49 -2.59
N LYS A 201 -21.86 17.76 -1.77
CA LYS A 201 -21.80 17.89 -0.32
C LYS A 201 -20.35 17.74 0.13
N TYR A 202 -19.88 18.67 0.96
CA TYR A 202 -18.55 18.58 1.54
C TYR A 202 -18.63 17.89 2.89
N LEU A 203 -17.86 16.82 3.06
CA LEU A 203 -17.71 16.14 4.34
C LEU A 203 -16.52 16.77 5.07
N GLU A 204 -16.75 17.24 6.30
CA GLU A 204 -15.76 18.03 7.03
C GLU A 204 -14.67 17.18 7.66
N ALA A 205 -15.04 16.04 8.25
CA ALA A 205 -14.14 15.13 8.94
C ALA A 205 -14.60 13.68 8.72
N PRO A 206 -14.75 13.22 7.46
CA PRO A 206 -15.30 11.91 7.20
C PRO A 206 -14.35 10.82 7.70
N ARG A 207 -14.96 9.72 8.12
CA ARG A 207 -14.31 8.42 8.22
C ARG A 207 -14.22 7.77 6.86
N HIS A 208 -13.14 7.06 6.63
CA HIS A 208 -13.03 6.15 5.49
C HIS A 208 -13.35 4.76 6.01
N VAL A 209 -14.51 4.24 5.61
CA VAL A 209 -14.96 2.89 5.98
C VAL A 209 -15.15 2.08 4.72
N GLU A 210 -14.74 0.84 4.74
CA GLU A 210 -14.79 -0.01 3.56
C GLU A 210 -15.30 -1.40 3.89
N VAL A 211 -16.01 -2.03 2.95
CA VAL A 211 -16.67 -3.33 3.14
C VAL A 211 -16.01 -4.38 2.25
N GLN A 212 -15.50 -5.44 2.88
CA GLN A 212 -14.96 -6.60 2.16
C GLN A 212 -16.08 -7.40 1.53
N ILE A 213 -15.96 -7.71 0.23
CA ILE A 213 -16.88 -8.57 -0.50
C ILE A 213 -16.18 -9.81 -1.03
N LEU A 214 -16.89 -10.93 -1.03
CA LEU A 214 -16.62 -12.13 -1.82
C LEU A 214 -17.83 -12.45 -2.69
N ALA A 215 -17.63 -12.62 -3.98
CA ALA A 215 -18.67 -13.04 -4.92
C ALA A 215 -18.21 -14.24 -5.75
N ASP A 216 -19.10 -15.19 -6.05
CA ASP A 216 -18.81 -16.33 -6.93
C ASP A 216 -19.56 -16.26 -8.27
N GLU A 217 -19.25 -17.21 -9.16
CA GLU A 217 -19.90 -17.33 -10.47
C GLU A 217 -21.34 -17.89 -10.40
N HIS A 218 -21.81 -18.28 -9.21
CA HIS A 218 -23.12 -18.89 -8.98
C HIS A 218 -24.16 -17.89 -8.47
N GLY A 219 -23.79 -16.60 -8.44
CA GLY A 219 -24.66 -15.50 -8.01
C GLY A 219 -24.67 -15.26 -6.51
N ASN A 220 -23.76 -15.88 -5.76
CA ASN A 220 -23.59 -15.60 -4.34
C ASN A 220 -22.69 -14.37 -4.16
N VAL A 221 -23.17 -13.39 -3.40
CA VAL A 221 -22.38 -12.25 -2.91
C VAL A 221 -22.46 -12.24 -1.38
N ARG A 222 -21.32 -12.10 -0.70
CA ARG A 222 -21.19 -12.04 0.77
C ARG A 222 -20.34 -10.83 1.16
N HIS A 223 -20.74 -10.10 2.19
CA HIS A 223 -19.83 -9.18 2.87
C HIS A 223 -19.16 -9.86 4.05
N LEU A 224 -17.89 -9.53 4.31
CA LEU A 224 -17.11 -10.07 5.44
C LEU A 224 -16.94 -9.04 6.56
N GLY A 225 -17.88 -8.10 6.65
CA GLY A 225 -17.81 -6.95 7.57
C GLY A 225 -17.02 -5.80 6.98
N GLU A 226 -16.81 -4.78 7.81
CA GLU A 226 -16.18 -3.52 7.44
C GLU A 226 -14.84 -3.29 8.14
N ARG A 227 -14.05 -2.40 7.55
CA ARG A 227 -12.79 -1.88 8.10
C ARG A 227 -12.86 -0.37 8.21
N ASP A 228 -12.26 0.17 9.27
CA ASP A 228 -11.94 1.58 9.39
C ASP A 228 -10.53 1.82 8.89
N CYS A 229 -10.40 2.67 7.88
CA CYS A 229 -9.14 3.05 7.27
C CYS A 229 -8.91 4.55 7.39
N SER A 230 -9.52 5.21 8.38
CA SER A 230 -9.53 6.67 8.50
C SER A 230 -8.18 7.25 8.86
N LEU A 231 -7.28 6.49 9.52
CA LEU A 231 -5.95 7.00 9.82
C LEU A 231 -5.08 7.02 8.56
N GLN A 232 -5.07 8.19 7.91
CA GLN A 232 -4.43 8.39 6.61
C GLN A 232 -3.46 9.57 6.64
N ARG A 233 -2.45 9.49 5.78
CA ARG A 233 -1.53 10.59 5.48
C ARG A 233 -1.59 10.88 4.00
N ARG A 234 -1.95 12.11 3.59
CA ARG A 234 -2.07 12.49 2.16
C ARG A 234 -2.90 11.46 1.37
N HIS A 235 -4.00 10.99 1.97
CA HIS A 235 -4.90 9.96 1.43
C HIS A 235 -4.32 8.54 1.32
N GLN A 236 -3.15 8.26 1.93
CA GLN A 236 -2.59 6.91 2.04
C GLN A 236 -2.93 6.33 3.41
N LYS A 237 -3.50 5.12 3.44
CA LYS A 237 -3.84 4.40 4.67
C LYS A 237 -2.56 3.99 5.42
N VAL A 238 -2.56 4.17 6.74
CA VAL A 238 -1.39 3.95 7.61
C VAL A 238 -1.65 2.90 8.69
N ILE A 239 -2.84 2.94 9.30
CA ILE A 239 -3.34 1.97 10.27
C ILE A 239 -4.80 1.68 9.92
N GLU A 240 -5.16 0.41 9.88
CA GLU A 240 -6.48 -0.08 9.54
C GLU A 240 -7.00 -1.00 10.66
N GLU A 241 -8.30 -0.95 10.94
CA GLU A 241 -8.88 -1.80 11.98
C GLU A 241 -10.25 -2.38 11.61
N ALA A 242 -10.55 -3.57 12.13
CA ALA A 242 -11.82 -4.25 11.95
C ALA A 242 -12.34 -4.79 13.29
N PRO A 243 -13.65 -4.64 13.60
CA PRO A 243 -14.61 -3.77 12.92
C PRO A 243 -14.30 -2.27 13.16
N SER A 244 -15.01 -1.36 12.48
CA SER A 244 -14.83 0.08 12.71
C SER A 244 -15.38 0.49 14.09
N PRO A 245 -14.60 1.24 14.91
CA PRO A 245 -15.08 1.79 16.17
C PRO A 245 -16.11 2.91 15.98
N ALA A 246 -16.23 3.48 14.77
CA ALA A 246 -17.15 4.57 14.48
C ALA A 246 -18.57 4.08 14.15
N LEU A 247 -18.75 2.79 13.89
CA LEU A 247 -20.01 2.21 13.42
C LEU A 247 -20.73 1.43 14.53
N ASP A 248 -21.99 1.77 14.75
CA ASP A 248 -22.91 0.92 15.50
C ASP A 248 -23.40 -0.27 14.64
N ALA A 249 -24.17 -1.17 15.26
CA ALA A 249 -24.64 -2.38 14.60
C ALA A 249 -25.62 -2.10 13.43
N ASP A 250 -26.45 -1.07 13.54
CA ASP A 250 -27.43 -0.72 12.50
C ASP A 250 -26.73 -0.14 11.26
N LEU A 251 -25.81 0.80 11.47
CA LEU A 251 -25.04 1.39 10.39
C LEU A 251 -24.14 0.36 9.69
N ARG A 252 -23.56 -0.57 10.46
CA ARG A 252 -22.78 -1.71 9.94
C ARG A 252 -23.62 -2.63 9.04
N GLU A 253 -24.82 -2.98 9.47
CA GLU A 253 -25.74 -3.79 8.66
C GLU A 253 -26.10 -3.05 7.35
N ARG A 254 -26.45 -1.76 7.46
CA ARG A 254 -26.85 -0.93 6.32
C ARG A 254 -25.72 -0.78 5.29
N ILE A 255 -24.49 -0.53 5.73
CA ILE A 255 -23.34 -0.36 4.83
C ILE A 255 -22.93 -1.68 4.19
N GLY A 256 -22.96 -2.79 4.95
CA GLY A 256 -22.68 -4.14 4.45
C GLY A 256 -23.65 -4.56 3.36
N GLU A 257 -24.95 -4.37 3.60
CA GLU A 257 -26.00 -4.71 2.64
C GLU A 257 -26.00 -3.78 1.41
N ALA A 258 -25.64 -2.50 1.58
CA ALA A 258 -25.45 -1.58 0.46
C ALA A 258 -24.29 -2.03 -0.44
N ALA A 259 -23.14 -2.37 0.14
CA ALA A 259 -22.00 -2.90 -0.61
C ALA A 259 -22.36 -4.19 -1.38
N ARG A 260 -23.08 -5.12 -0.73
CA ARG A 260 -23.53 -6.37 -1.33
C ARG A 260 -24.45 -6.13 -2.55
N ARG A 261 -25.41 -5.21 -2.44
CA ARG A 261 -26.28 -4.81 -3.57
C ARG A 261 -25.48 -4.19 -4.72
N GLY A 262 -24.58 -3.26 -4.41
CA GLY A 262 -23.75 -2.59 -5.41
C GLY A 262 -22.89 -3.55 -6.22
N VAL A 263 -22.25 -4.52 -5.55
CA VAL A 263 -21.46 -5.57 -6.23
C VAL A 263 -22.35 -6.51 -7.05
N SER A 264 -23.53 -6.87 -6.54
CA SER A 264 -24.48 -7.74 -7.26
C SER A 264 -24.96 -7.13 -8.58
N GLU A 265 -25.15 -5.81 -8.66
CA GLU A 265 -25.56 -5.10 -9.88
C GLU A 265 -24.42 -5.00 -10.92
N ALA A 266 -23.16 -5.15 -10.47
CA ALA A 266 -21.98 -5.03 -11.31
C ALA A 266 -21.55 -6.31 -12.03
N ASP A 267 -22.27 -7.42 -11.85
CA ASP A 267 -21.86 -8.76 -12.31
C ASP A 267 -20.42 -9.10 -11.87
N TYR A 268 -20.05 -8.65 -10.67
CA TYR A 268 -18.71 -8.77 -10.13
C TYR A 268 -18.52 -10.14 -9.45
N THR A 269 -17.34 -10.74 -9.65
CA THR A 269 -16.92 -11.99 -9.02
C THR A 269 -15.56 -11.83 -8.33
N ASN A 270 -15.19 -12.81 -7.51
CA ASN A 270 -13.98 -12.83 -6.70
C ASN A 270 -14.03 -11.86 -5.49
N ALA A 271 -12.89 -11.57 -4.87
CA ALA A 271 -12.80 -10.60 -3.78
C ALA A 271 -12.76 -9.17 -4.33
N GLY A 272 -13.38 -8.24 -3.61
CA GLY A 272 -13.29 -6.80 -3.86
C GLY A 272 -13.68 -6.02 -2.62
N THR A 273 -13.48 -4.71 -2.65
CA THR A 273 -13.85 -3.85 -1.53
C THR A 273 -14.62 -2.64 -2.02
N VAL A 274 -15.75 -2.36 -1.38
CA VAL A 274 -16.54 -1.14 -1.61
C VAL A 274 -16.17 -0.12 -0.55
N GLU A 275 -15.63 1.02 -0.95
CA GLU A 275 -15.19 2.09 -0.05
C GLU A 275 -16.26 3.18 0.10
N PHE A 276 -16.39 3.70 1.32
CA PHE A 276 -17.37 4.71 1.70
C PHE A 276 -16.73 5.82 2.55
N LEU A 277 -17.28 7.02 2.44
CA LEU A 277 -17.09 8.08 3.40
C LEU A 277 -18.26 8.09 4.38
N VAL A 278 -17.98 8.12 5.69
CA VAL A 278 -19.00 8.09 6.75
C VAL A 278 -18.89 9.34 7.63
N GLU A 279 -19.99 10.05 7.82
CA GLU A 279 -20.09 11.24 8.67
C GLU A 279 -21.52 11.37 9.21
N ASP A 280 -21.67 11.72 10.49
CA ASP A 280 -22.97 11.94 11.15
C ASP A 280 -24.00 10.81 11.01
N GLY A 281 -23.55 9.55 10.96
CA GLY A 281 -24.42 8.38 10.82
C GLY A 281 -24.92 8.11 9.39
N GLU A 282 -24.44 8.90 8.43
CA GLU A 282 -24.67 8.70 7.00
C GLU A 282 -23.40 8.19 6.32
N PHE A 283 -23.56 7.45 5.24
CA PHE A 283 -22.45 6.89 4.46
C PHE A 283 -22.65 7.16 2.97
N TYR A 284 -21.55 7.32 2.24
CA TYR A 284 -21.56 7.65 0.82
C TYR A 284 -20.48 6.88 0.08
N PHE A 285 -20.88 6.17 -0.97
CA PHE A 285 -19.99 5.43 -1.85
C PHE A 285 -18.90 6.34 -2.43
N MET A 286 -17.67 5.82 -2.41
CA MET A 286 -16.50 6.50 -2.95
C MET A 286 -15.97 5.78 -4.18
N GLU A 287 -15.58 4.50 -4.03
CA GLU A 287 -15.04 3.68 -5.12
C GLU A 287 -15.14 2.18 -4.81
N VAL A 288 -14.87 1.35 -5.81
CA VAL A 288 -14.66 -0.09 -5.62
C VAL A 288 -13.23 -0.44 -5.99
N ASN A 289 -12.50 -1.05 -5.06
CA ASN A 289 -11.22 -1.68 -5.35
C ASN A 289 -11.51 -3.07 -5.92
N THR A 290 -11.19 -3.28 -7.20
CA THR A 290 -11.56 -4.49 -7.95
C THR A 290 -10.54 -5.63 -7.77
N ARG A 291 -10.06 -5.78 -6.54
CA ARG A 291 -8.95 -6.64 -6.13
C ARG A 291 -8.95 -6.84 -4.62
N ILE A 292 -8.06 -7.70 -4.14
CA ILE A 292 -7.70 -7.74 -2.71
C ILE A 292 -6.97 -6.44 -2.29
N GLN A 293 -7.04 -6.11 -1.00
CA GLN A 293 -6.35 -4.98 -0.38
C GLN A 293 -5.29 -5.44 0.61
N VAL A 294 -4.40 -4.52 1.01
CA VAL A 294 -3.30 -4.78 1.95
C VAL A 294 -3.88 -5.26 3.30
N GLU A 295 -4.89 -4.53 3.74
CA GLU A 295 -5.63 -4.62 5.00
C GLU A 295 -6.70 -5.72 5.05
N HIS A 296 -6.76 -6.63 4.06
CA HIS A 296 -7.68 -7.77 4.10
C HIS A 296 -7.49 -8.63 5.37
N THR A 297 -6.28 -8.61 5.92
CA THR A 297 -5.84 -9.43 7.06
C THR A 297 -6.64 -9.17 8.33
N VAL A 298 -7.01 -7.92 8.64
CA VAL A 298 -7.85 -7.64 9.83
C VAL A 298 -9.24 -8.24 9.70
N THR A 299 -9.78 -8.31 8.47
CA THR A 299 -11.02 -9.03 8.20
C THR A 299 -10.85 -10.53 8.39
N GLU A 300 -9.73 -11.11 7.96
CA GLU A 300 -9.46 -12.54 8.19
C GLU A 300 -9.36 -12.87 9.68
N GLU A 301 -8.71 -12.01 10.48
CA GLU A 301 -8.56 -12.24 11.92
C GLU A 301 -9.89 -12.23 12.68
N VAL A 302 -10.82 -11.33 12.32
CA VAL A 302 -12.11 -11.22 13.02
C VAL A 302 -13.20 -12.15 12.48
N THR A 303 -13.04 -12.69 11.28
CA THR A 303 -14.04 -13.61 10.68
C THR A 303 -13.57 -15.06 10.61
N GLY A 304 -12.26 -15.31 10.68
CA GLY A 304 -11.66 -16.62 10.41
C GLY A 304 -11.73 -17.07 8.94
N ILE A 305 -12.19 -16.20 8.03
CA ILE A 305 -12.34 -16.50 6.60
C ILE A 305 -11.06 -16.11 5.85
N ASP A 306 -10.40 -17.09 5.23
CA ASP A 306 -9.21 -16.89 4.40
C ASP A 306 -9.62 -16.35 3.02
N VAL A 307 -9.53 -15.03 2.84
CA VAL A 307 -10.00 -14.31 1.65
C VAL A 307 -9.25 -14.79 0.41
N VAL A 308 -7.93 -14.94 0.49
CA VAL A 308 -7.10 -15.34 -0.65
C VAL A 308 -7.38 -16.78 -1.09
N LYS A 309 -7.63 -17.70 -0.15
CA LYS A 309 -8.09 -19.06 -0.52
C LYS A 309 -9.42 -19.01 -1.24
N TRP A 310 -10.34 -18.14 -0.82
CA TRP A 310 -11.60 -17.95 -1.54
C TRP A 310 -11.43 -17.34 -2.92
N GLN A 311 -10.50 -16.39 -3.11
CA GLN A 311 -10.17 -15.89 -4.45
C GLN A 311 -9.75 -17.04 -5.39
N LEU A 312 -8.90 -17.95 -4.90
CA LEU A 312 -8.43 -19.12 -5.66
C LEU A 312 -9.56 -20.13 -5.95
N ARG A 313 -10.42 -20.39 -4.97
CA ARG A 313 -11.57 -21.30 -5.10
C ARG A 313 -12.61 -20.77 -6.08
N VAL A 314 -12.99 -19.51 -5.94
CA VAL A 314 -13.94 -18.83 -6.83
C VAL A 314 -13.42 -18.85 -8.26
N ALA A 315 -12.15 -18.47 -8.48
CA ALA A 315 -11.56 -18.51 -9.82
C ALA A 315 -11.45 -19.93 -10.39
N ALA A 316 -11.45 -20.95 -9.54
CA ALA A 316 -11.52 -22.36 -9.95
C ALA A 316 -12.96 -22.87 -10.16
N GLY A 317 -13.97 -21.99 -10.09
CA GLY A 317 -15.39 -22.28 -10.31
C GLY A 317 -16.13 -22.84 -9.09
N GLU A 318 -15.52 -22.83 -7.90
CA GLU A 318 -16.17 -23.32 -6.67
C GLU A 318 -17.21 -22.33 -6.16
N GLU A 319 -18.32 -22.85 -5.63
CA GLU A 319 -19.38 -22.08 -4.98
C GLU A 319 -18.98 -21.72 -3.54
N LEU A 320 -19.36 -20.52 -3.08
CA LEU A 320 -19.23 -20.14 -1.67
C LEU A 320 -20.03 -21.12 -0.80
N ASP A 321 -19.37 -21.75 0.16
CA ASP A 321 -19.97 -22.82 0.98
C ASP A 321 -20.62 -22.30 2.28
N PHE A 322 -20.71 -20.98 2.44
CA PHE A 322 -21.29 -20.31 3.59
C PHE A 322 -22.32 -19.24 3.19
N SER A 323 -23.30 -19.03 4.05
CA SER A 323 -24.32 -17.99 3.90
C SER A 323 -23.85 -16.66 4.52
N GLN A 324 -24.60 -15.58 4.31
CA GLN A 324 -24.29 -14.29 4.97
C GLN A 324 -24.42 -14.39 6.49
N ASP A 325 -25.38 -15.18 6.97
CA ASP A 325 -25.65 -15.38 8.41
C ASP A 325 -24.52 -16.16 9.12
N ASP A 326 -23.66 -16.86 8.37
CA ASP A 326 -22.51 -17.60 8.91
C ASP A 326 -21.26 -16.71 9.08
N VAL A 327 -21.31 -15.46 8.59
CA VAL A 327 -20.21 -14.50 8.73
C VAL A 327 -20.34 -13.80 10.09
N GLU A 328 -19.69 -14.36 11.10
CA GLU A 328 -19.60 -13.77 12.43
C GLU A 328 -18.33 -12.90 12.54
N ILE A 329 -18.46 -11.72 13.17
CA ILE A 329 -17.34 -10.85 13.52
C ILE A 329 -17.06 -11.06 15.02
N ASP A 330 -15.92 -11.68 15.34
CA ASP A 330 -15.46 -11.90 16.71
C ASP A 330 -14.22 -11.07 17.03
N GLY A 331 -14.27 -10.39 18.18
CA GLY A 331 -13.17 -9.58 18.66
C GLY A 331 -12.90 -8.31 17.86
N HIS A 332 -11.61 -7.95 17.78
CA HIS A 332 -11.11 -6.76 17.11
C HIS A 332 -9.70 -7.01 16.60
N ALA A 333 -9.36 -6.47 15.42
CA ALA A 333 -8.03 -6.54 14.85
C ALA A 333 -7.56 -5.18 14.31
N ILE A 334 -6.25 -4.93 14.41
CA ILE A 334 -5.59 -3.72 13.92
C ILE A 334 -4.36 -4.13 13.11
N GLU A 335 -4.22 -3.61 11.89
CA GLU A 335 -3.02 -3.74 11.06
C GLU A 335 -2.18 -2.46 11.15
N TYR A 336 -0.86 -2.66 11.30
CA TYR A 336 0.15 -1.62 11.23
C TYR A 336 1.06 -1.92 10.04
N ARG A 337 1.12 -1.01 9.07
CA ARG A 337 2.06 -1.10 7.95
C ARG A 337 3.47 -0.74 8.41
N ILE A 338 4.38 -1.71 8.42
CA ILE A 338 5.76 -1.50 8.87
C ILE A 338 6.59 -1.10 7.65
N ASN A 339 6.76 0.21 7.46
CA ASN A 339 7.48 0.79 6.34
C ASN A 339 8.89 1.25 6.77
N ALA A 340 9.82 1.16 5.83
CA ALA A 340 11.11 1.83 5.84
C ALA A 340 10.92 3.33 5.58
N GLU A 341 10.41 4.06 6.56
CA GLU A 341 10.11 5.49 6.45
C GLU A 341 10.48 6.22 7.74
N ASN A 342 11.03 7.43 7.63
CA ASN A 342 11.31 8.29 8.78
C ASN A 342 10.17 9.29 9.01
N ALA A 343 9.26 9.01 9.94
CA ALA A 343 8.11 9.86 10.20
C ALA A 343 8.45 11.31 10.61
N ALA A 344 9.60 11.54 11.26
CA ALA A 344 10.05 12.90 11.62
C ALA A 344 10.51 13.71 10.39
N ASP A 345 11.04 13.03 9.37
CA ASP A 345 11.41 13.63 8.08
C ASP A 345 10.27 13.48 7.06
N GLU A 346 9.08 13.91 7.44
CA GLU A 346 7.86 13.83 6.62
C GLU A 346 7.56 12.44 6.02
N PHE A 347 7.92 11.38 6.75
CA PHE A 347 7.88 9.98 6.32
C PHE A 347 8.61 9.77 4.98
N ALA A 348 9.79 10.35 4.84
CA ALA A 348 10.70 10.08 3.75
C ALA A 348 11.06 8.58 3.73
N PRO A 349 11.05 7.92 2.56
CA PRO A 349 11.52 6.55 2.43
C PRO A 349 12.97 6.42 2.87
N ALA A 350 13.26 5.36 3.62
CA ALA A 350 14.59 4.96 4.02
C ALA A 350 15.03 3.73 3.21
N THR A 351 16.31 3.66 2.90
CA THR A 351 16.94 2.49 2.30
C THR A 351 18.05 2.00 3.20
N GLY A 352 18.39 0.72 3.10
CA GLY A 352 19.43 0.13 3.95
C GLY A 352 19.36 -1.38 3.97
N THR A 353 20.20 -1.98 4.81
CA THR A 353 20.17 -3.43 5.07
C THR A 353 19.51 -3.67 6.42
N LEU A 354 18.67 -4.69 6.52
CA LEU A 354 18.09 -5.13 7.80
C LEU A 354 19.16 -5.80 8.66
N GLU A 355 19.93 -5.02 9.41
CA GLU A 355 21.00 -5.54 10.30
C GLU A 355 20.44 -6.45 11.38
N THR A 356 19.32 -6.02 11.98
CA THR A 356 18.48 -6.80 12.88
C THR A 356 17.06 -6.79 12.32
N TYR A 357 16.44 -7.97 12.27
CA TYR A 357 15.03 -8.14 11.95
C TYR A 357 14.45 -9.24 12.83
N ASP A 358 13.86 -8.85 13.95
CA ASP A 358 13.21 -9.74 14.92
C ASP A 358 11.73 -9.33 15.08
N PRO A 359 10.82 -9.90 14.25
CA PRO A 359 9.41 -9.59 14.33
C PRO A 359 8.74 -10.19 15.57
N PRO A 360 7.73 -9.51 16.15
CA PRO A 360 7.07 -9.98 17.36
C PRO A 360 6.21 -11.22 17.09
N GLY A 361 5.95 -11.99 18.14
CA GLY A 361 5.07 -13.15 18.10
C GLY A 361 4.11 -13.23 19.29
N GLY A 362 3.57 -14.42 19.54
CA GLY A 362 2.65 -14.69 20.65
C GLY A 362 1.17 -14.70 20.25
N ILE A 363 0.28 -14.92 21.23
CA ILE A 363 -1.17 -14.99 20.99
C ILE A 363 -1.70 -13.67 20.41
N GLY A 364 -2.49 -13.78 19.32
CA GLY A 364 -3.12 -12.63 18.67
C GLY A 364 -2.13 -11.71 17.93
N VAL A 365 -0.96 -12.21 17.55
CA VAL A 365 0.00 -11.46 16.70
C VAL A 365 0.32 -12.26 15.45
N ARG A 366 0.06 -11.65 14.30
CA ARG A 366 0.37 -12.15 12.97
C ARG A 366 1.29 -11.17 12.27
N VAL A 367 2.26 -11.69 11.53
CA VAL A 367 3.19 -10.90 10.71
C VAL A 367 3.19 -11.45 9.29
N ASP A 368 2.81 -10.61 8.35
CA ASP A 368 2.88 -10.89 6.92
C ASP A 368 4.09 -10.13 6.34
N ASP A 369 5.16 -10.86 6.02
CA ASP A 369 6.44 -10.33 5.55
C ASP A 369 6.97 -11.13 4.33
N ALA A 370 7.95 -10.55 3.65
CA ALA A 370 8.74 -11.27 2.63
C ALA A 370 10.24 -10.98 2.74
N VAL A 371 10.69 -10.43 3.88
CA VAL A 371 12.09 -10.07 4.14
C VAL A 371 12.69 -10.98 5.21
N ARG A 372 14.02 -11.04 5.28
CA ARG A 372 14.79 -11.69 6.33
C ARG A 372 15.91 -10.77 6.76
N GLN A 373 16.45 -11.01 7.96
CA GLN A 373 17.65 -10.33 8.42
C GLN A 373 18.78 -10.45 7.36
N GLY A 374 19.42 -9.33 7.05
CA GLY A 374 20.43 -9.20 6.01
C GLY A 374 19.90 -8.89 4.61
N ASP A 375 18.58 -8.88 4.38
CA ASP A 375 18.02 -8.40 3.11
C ASP A 375 18.16 -6.87 3.00
N GLU A 376 18.30 -6.40 1.76
CA GLU A 376 18.39 -4.97 1.41
C GLU A 376 17.00 -4.41 1.08
N ILE A 377 16.69 -3.25 1.66
CA ILE A 377 15.53 -2.42 1.33
C ILE A 377 16.01 -1.31 0.39
N GLY A 378 15.71 -1.47 -0.90
CA GLY A 378 16.06 -0.51 -1.96
C GLY A 378 15.01 0.57 -2.18
N GLY A 379 15.29 1.47 -3.14
CA GLY A 379 14.40 2.60 -3.50
C GLY A 379 13.57 2.40 -4.77
N ASP A 380 13.62 1.23 -5.40
CA ASP A 380 12.93 0.95 -6.67
C ASP A 380 11.41 0.72 -6.51
N TYR A 381 10.97 0.31 -5.31
CA TYR A 381 9.59 -0.11 -5.02
C TYR A 381 9.06 0.56 -3.74
N ASP A 382 7.87 0.13 -3.31
CA ASP A 382 7.30 0.57 -2.04
C ASP A 382 8.21 0.21 -0.84
N SER A 383 8.10 1.00 0.21
CA SER A 383 8.91 0.93 1.43
C SER A 383 8.44 -0.14 2.43
N MET A 384 7.42 -0.94 2.12
CA MET A 384 6.84 -1.87 3.08
C MET A 384 7.77 -3.04 3.38
N ILE A 385 8.10 -3.21 4.65
CA ILE A 385 8.93 -4.30 5.19
C ILE A 385 8.02 -5.48 5.58
N ALA A 386 6.95 -5.17 6.30
CA ALA A 386 6.00 -6.15 6.82
C ALA A 386 4.65 -5.49 7.15
N LYS A 387 3.65 -6.32 7.37
CA LYS A 387 2.40 -5.95 8.04
C LYS A 387 2.40 -6.60 9.41
N LEU A 388 2.15 -5.82 10.45
CA LEU A 388 1.92 -6.33 11.80
C LEU A 388 0.42 -6.29 12.06
N ILE A 389 -0.19 -7.46 12.24
CA ILE A 389 -1.60 -7.58 12.54
C ILE A 389 -1.75 -8.06 13.98
N VAL A 390 -2.54 -7.34 14.75
CA VAL A 390 -2.81 -7.66 16.15
C VAL A 390 -4.30 -7.88 16.30
N ALA A 391 -4.69 -8.98 16.93
CA ALA A 391 -6.09 -9.33 17.20
C ALA A 391 -6.32 -9.60 18.70
N ALA A 392 -7.55 -9.34 19.16
CA ALA A 392 -7.95 -9.46 20.57
C ALA A 392 -9.46 -9.68 20.73
N GLY A 393 -9.91 -9.94 21.97
CA GLY A 393 -11.34 -10.06 22.26
C GLY A 393 -12.10 -8.73 22.22
N ASP A 394 -11.40 -7.60 22.33
CA ASP A 394 -11.95 -6.26 22.12
C ASP A 394 -10.85 -5.26 21.72
N ARG A 395 -11.25 -4.07 21.26
CA ARG A 395 -10.32 -3.01 20.83
C ARG A 395 -9.35 -2.57 21.94
N THR A 396 -9.77 -2.56 23.20
CA THR A 396 -8.92 -2.12 24.32
C THR A 396 -7.79 -3.10 24.55
N GLU A 397 -8.11 -4.40 24.57
CA GLU A 397 -7.11 -5.46 24.62
C GLU A 397 -6.24 -5.47 23.37
N CYS A 398 -6.82 -5.20 22.19
CA CYS A 398 -6.07 -5.09 20.94
C CYS A 398 -4.99 -4.02 21.03
N LEU A 399 -5.35 -2.81 21.46
CA LEU A 399 -4.38 -1.71 21.65
C LEU A 399 -3.29 -2.05 22.67
N ALA A 400 -3.64 -2.72 23.78
CA ALA A 400 -2.66 -3.15 24.78
C ALA A 400 -1.70 -4.23 24.22
N ARG A 401 -2.23 -5.16 23.42
CA ARG A 401 -1.42 -6.18 22.74
C ARG A 401 -0.54 -5.56 21.64
N SER A 402 -1.02 -4.54 20.94
CA SER A 402 -0.25 -3.78 19.97
C SER A 402 0.92 -3.04 20.61
N GLU A 403 0.73 -2.48 21.81
CA GLU A 403 1.81 -1.82 22.55
C GLU A 403 2.96 -2.79 22.84
N ARG A 404 2.61 -4.00 23.28
CA ARG A 404 3.60 -5.07 23.47
C ARG A 404 4.25 -5.46 22.15
N ALA A 405 3.48 -5.79 21.12
CA ALA A 405 4.00 -6.27 19.84
C ALA A 405 4.94 -5.25 19.17
N LEU A 406 4.55 -3.98 19.10
CA LEU A 406 5.40 -2.91 18.55
C LEU A 406 6.62 -2.60 19.43
N SER A 407 6.58 -2.89 20.73
CA SER A 407 7.76 -2.75 21.60
C SER A 407 8.77 -3.89 21.45
N GLU A 408 8.32 -5.05 21.00
CA GLU A 408 9.13 -6.24 20.72
C GLU A 408 9.61 -6.29 19.26
N PHE A 409 9.10 -5.43 18.38
CA PHE A 409 9.50 -5.43 16.97
C PHE A 409 10.85 -4.72 16.79
N GLU A 410 11.94 -5.50 16.78
CA GLU A 410 13.29 -4.98 16.63
C GLU A 410 13.70 -4.95 15.15
N ILE A 411 13.93 -3.75 14.63
CA ILE A 411 14.44 -3.51 13.28
C ILE A 411 15.58 -2.50 13.35
N GLU A 412 16.78 -2.89 12.91
CA GLU A 412 17.99 -2.05 12.89
C GLU A 412 18.60 -1.98 11.48
N GLY A 413 19.42 -0.96 11.22
CA GLY A 413 20.08 -0.72 9.93
C GLY A 413 19.37 0.29 9.01
N LEU A 414 18.12 0.66 9.31
CA LEU A 414 17.40 1.75 8.64
C LEU A 414 16.32 2.36 9.56
N ALA A 415 15.82 3.55 9.18
CA ALA A 415 14.69 4.18 9.86
C ALA A 415 13.38 3.47 9.50
N THR A 416 12.48 3.35 10.47
CA THR A 416 11.15 2.73 10.28
C THR A 416 10.05 3.58 10.88
N ILE A 417 8.81 3.32 10.44
CA ILE A 417 7.61 3.99 10.94
C ILE A 417 7.15 3.48 12.33
N VAL A 418 7.79 2.45 12.89
CA VAL A 418 7.44 1.86 14.20
C VAL A 418 7.30 2.90 15.32
N PRO A 419 8.18 3.90 15.48
CA PRO A 419 8.02 4.95 16.49
C PRO A 419 6.71 5.73 16.36
N PHE A 420 6.25 5.99 15.13
CA PHE A 420 4.98 6.66 14.88
C PHE A 420 3.80 5.78 15.28
N HIS A 421 3.83 4.47 14.96
CA HIS A 421 2.79 3.55 15.41
C HIS A 421 2.69 3.48 16.94
N ARG A 422 3.83 3.49 17.63
CA ARG A 422 3.89 3.56 19.10
C ARG A 422 3.34 4.88 19.65
N LEU A 423 3.51 5.99 18.93
CA LEU A 423 2.90 7.27 19.28
C LEU A 423 1.36 7.17 19.23
N MET A 424 0.80 6.60 18.16
CA MET A 424 -0.65 6.45 17.98
C MET A 424 -1.28 5.63 19.11
N LEU A 425 -0.59 4.62 19.63
CA LEU A 425 -1.06 3.86 20.80
C LEU A 425 -1.17 4.66 22.09
N THR A 426 -0.51 5.81 22.18
CA THR A 426 -0.60 6.75 23.31
C THR A 426 -1.44 7.99 22.99
N ASP A 427 -1.97 8.09 21.78
CA ASP A 427 -2.77 9.21 21.35
C ASP A 427 -4.23 9.11 21.80
N GLU A 428 -4.78 10.18 22.36
CA GLU A 428 -6.14 10.18 22.92
C GLU A 428 -7.20 10.03 21.82
N ALA A 429 -7.09 10.74 20.70
CA ALA A 429 -8.06 10.69 19.61
C ALA A 429 -8.04 9.34 18.89
N PHE A 430 -6.85 8.77 18.65
CA PHE A 430 -6.73 7.42 18.10
C PHE A 430 -7.30 6.36 19.03
N ARG A 431 -6.95 6.40 20.32
CA ARG A 431 -7.45 5.44 21.33
C ARG A 431 -8.94 5.57 21.56
N ALA A 432 -9.51 6.76 21.48
CA ALA A 432 -10.96 6.98 21.56
C ALA A 432 -11.69 6.55 20.26
N GLY A 433 -10.95 6.34 19.17
CA GLY A 433 -11.54 6.07 17.86
C GLY A 433 -12.24 7.31 17.30
N GLU A 434 -11.75 8.52 17.60
CA GLU A 434 -12.34 9.84 17.26
C GLU A 434 -11.65 10.54 16.07
N HIS A 435 -10.55 9.99 15.54
CA HIS A 435 -9.76 10.54 14.44
C HIS A 435 -10.44 10.47 13.06
N SER A 436 -10.36 11.53 12.25
CA SER A 436 -10.88 11.52 10.86
C SER A 436 -9.78 11.23 9.83
N THR A 437 -10.16 11.18 8.55
CA THR A 437 -9.23 11.16 7.40
C THR A 437 -8.27 12.34 7.34
N LYS A 438 -8.54 13.43 8.08
CA LYS A 438 -7.70 14.63 8.14
C LYS A 438 -6.77 14.68 9.35
N TYR A 439 -6.93 13.74 10.28
CA TYR A 439 -6.31 13.83 11.60
C TYR A 439 -4.78 13.98 11.54
N LEU A 440 -4.09 13.14 10.75
CA LEU A 440 -2.63 13.22 10.67
C LEU A 440 -2.13 14.48 9.93
N ASP A 441 -2.89 14.96 8.94
CA ASP A 441 -2.47 16.07 8.10
C ASP A 441 -2.79 17.45 8.72
N GLU A 442 -3.85 17.55 9.53
CA GLU A 442 -4.38 18.82 10.04
C GLU A 442 -4.37 18.96 11.57
N GLU A 443 -4.48 17.86 12.33
CA GLU A 443 -4.75 17.91 13.78
C GLU A 443 -3.57 17.42 14.64
N LEU A 444 -2.81 16.43 14.16
CA LEU A 444 -1.71 15.86 14.92
C LEU A 444 -0.54 16.85 15.02
N ASP A 445 -0.15 17.19 16.26
CA ASP A 445 1.03 17.99 16.54
C ASP A 445 2.31 17.25 16.09
N ARG A 446 2.96 17.76 15.03
CA ARG A 446 4.20 17.22 14.47
C ARG A 446 5.31 17.07 15.50
N THR A 447 5.39 17.93 16.52
CA THR A 447 6.44 17.82 17.55
C THR A 447 6.33 16.53 18.38
N ARG A 448 5.15 15.89 18.39
CA ARG A 448 4.97 14.57 19.01
C ARG A 448 5.59 13.45 18.18
N ILE A 449 5.59 13.59 16.86
CA ILE A 449 6.25 12.65 15.94
C ILE A 449 7.77 12.70 16.17
N ASP A 450 8.34 13.91 16.22
CA ASP A 450 9.77 14.10 16.47
C ASP A 450 10.21 13.45 17.79
N ARG A 451 9.47 13.70 18.87
CA ARG A 451 9.73 13.08 20.18
C ARG A 451 9.58 11.56 20.17
N ALA A 452 8.63 11.04 19.39
CA ALA A 452 8.44 9.59 19.27
C ALA A 452 9.64 8.94 18.57
N VAL A 453 10.11 9.55 17.47
CA VAL A 453 11.31 9.10 16.74
C VAL A 453 12.56 9.25 17.61
N GLU A 454 12.73 10.33 18.36
CA GLU A 454 13.85 10.48 19.32
C GLU A 454 13.82 9.40 20.41
N LYS A 455 12.62 9.03 20.88
CA LYS A 455 12.46 8.06 21.97
C LYS A 455 12.60 6.60 21.54
N TRP A 456 12.14 6.26 20.35
CA TRP A 456 11.99 4.86 19.90
C TRP A 456 12.64 4.54 18.56
N GLY A 457 13.19 5.53 17.85
CA GLY A 457 13.92 5.33 16.61
C GLY A 457 15.26 4.64 16.83
N SER A 458 15.80 4.05 15.76
CA SER A 458 17.13 3.45 15.80
C SER A 458 18.21 4.53 15.92
N ALA A 459 19.31 4.23 16.62
CA ALA A 459 20.38 5.20 16.87
C ALA A 459 21.01 5.75 15.58
N ASP A 460 21.06 4.94 14.52
CA ASP A 460 21.60 5.34 13.21
C ASP A 460 20.69 6.28 12.41
N ALA A 461 19.38 6.35 12.73
CA ALA A 461 18.46 7.30 12.11
C ALA A 461 18.72 8.76 12.54
N SER A 462 19.42 8.97 13.66
CA SER A 462 19.76 10.31 14.18
C SER A 462 20.97 10.96 13.49
N ALA A 463 21.71 10.22 12.67
CA ALA A 463 22.87 10.75 11.95
C ALA A 463 22.52 11.48 10.65
N GLY A 464 21.25 11.47 10.23
CA GLY A 464 20.74 12.17 9.04
C GLY A 464 20.21 13.58 9.29
N SER A 465 19.99 13.99 10.54
CA SER A 465 19.55 15.35 10.86
C SER A 465 20.75 16.30 10.83
N ASN A 466 20.94 16.99 9.71
CA ASN A 466 21.87 18.09 9.60
C ASN A 466 21.31 19.34 10.30
N ASP A 467 21.15 19.28 11.63
CA ASP A 467 20.87 20.44 12.47
C ASP A 467 22.16 20.85 13.18
N GLY A 468 22.77 21.91 12.64
CA GLY A 468 24.00 22.50 13.16
C GLY A 468 24.03 24.00 12.89
N ASP A 469 23.03 24.74 13.40
CA ASP A 469 23.20 26.17 13.67
C ASP A 469 24.15 26.32 14.86
N GLY A 470 25.45 26.35 14.54
CA GLY A 470 26.55 26.43 15.46
C GLY A 470 27.72 27.12 14.77
N ASN A 471 27.67 28.45 14.73
CA ASN A 471 28.74 29.33 14.27
C ASN A 471 30.09 29.00 14.94
N ASP A 472 30.97 28.27 14.24
CA ASP A 472 32.43 28.49 14.28
C ASP A 472 33.10 27.98 13.00
N GLY A 473 34.05 28.76 12.48
CA GLY A 473 34.53 28.71 11.09
C GLY A 473 35.42 27.51 10.72
N GLY A 474 35.32 27.11 9.44
CA GLY A 474 36.25 26.19 8.79
C GLY A 474 35.84 25.92 7.34
N ASP A 475 36.48 26.64 6.41
CA ASP A 475 36.30 26.56 4.95
C ASP A 475 36.60 25.15 4.43
N GLY A 476 35.60 24.47 3.86
CA GLY A 476 35.72 23.17 3.20
C GLY A 476 35.62 23.34 1.70
N ASP A 477 36.77 23.31 1.03
CA ASP A 477 36.98 23.65 -0.39
C ASP A 477 36.06 22.84 -1.34
N MET A 478 35.20 23.54 -2.08
CA MET A 478 34.43 22.98 -3.20
C MET A 478 35.27 23.10 -4.46
N THR A 479 35.60 21.98 -5.10
CA THR A 479 36.37 22.01 -6.36
C THR A 479 35.46 21.66 -7.53
N GLU A 480 35.07 22.67 -8.31
CA GLU A 480 34.46 22.46 -9.62
C GLU A 480 35.52 21.97 -10.61
N ARG A 481 35.19 20.93 -11.39
CA ARG A 481 35.99 20.50 -12.54
C ARG A 481 35.15 20.50 -13.80
N GLU A 482 35.64 21.22 -14.80
CA GLU A 482 35.08 21.28 -16.14
C GLU A 482 35.87 20.35 -17.07
N PHE A 483 35.18 19.46 -17.78
CA PHE A 483 35.81 18.67 -18.83
C PHE A 483 34.87 18.45 -20.01
N THR A 484 35.47 18.42 -21.20
CA THR A 484 34.75 18.23 -22.47
C THR A 484 34.68 16.75 -22.81
N VAL A 485 33.46 16.21 -22.93
CA VAL A 485 33.22 14.81 -23.31
C VAL A 485 32.66 14.76 -24.73
N GLU A 486 33.22 13.88 -25.56
CA GLU A 486 32.75 13.67 -26.94
C GLU A 486 31.89 12.42 -27.03
N VAL A 487 30.61 12.59 -27.37
CA VAL A 487 29.66 11.48 -27.57
C VAL A 487 29.12 11.57 -29.00
N ASN A 488 29.27 10.48 -29.76
CA ASN A 488 28.83 10.39 -31.17
C ASN A 488 29.38 11.52 -32.07
N GLY A 489 30.64 11.91 -31.87
CA GLY A 489 31.32 12.92 -32.69
C GLY A 489 30.89 14.36 -32.44
N LYS A 490 30.14 14.63 -31.37
CA LYS A 490 29.87 15.99 -30.87
C LYS A 490 30.39 16.14 -29.44
N ARG A 491 31.01 17.29 -29.18
CA ARG A 491 31.61 17.64 -27.90
C ARG A 491 30.62 18.40 -27.03
N PHE A 492 30.54 18.00 -25.77
CA PHE A 492 29.71 18.60 -24.73
C PHE A 492 30.59 18.99 -23.55
N GLU A 493 30.36 20.18 -22.99
CA GLU A 493 31.00 20.63 -21.75
C GLU A 493 30.10 20.22 -20.59
N VAL A 494 30.67 19.51 -19.63
CA VAL A 494 29.95 19.01 -18.45
C VAL A 494 30.68 19.51 -17.21
N ASN A 495 29.92 20.15 -16.32
CA ASN A 495 30.37 20.61 -15.02
C ASN A 495 29.87 19.65 -13.95
N LEU A 496 30.79 19.13 -13.15
CA LEU A 496 30.47 18.22 -12.05
C LEU A 496 30.93 18.84 -10.73
N GLU A 497 30.02 18.89 -9.76
CA GLU A 497 30.29 19.28 -8.39
C GLU A 497 30.42 18.01 -7.53
N GLU A 498 31.60 17.77 -6.94
CA GLU A 498 31.84 16.65 -6.03
C GLU A 498 32.16 17.16 -4.62
N ARG A 499 31.54 16.56 -3.61
CA ARG A 499 31.95 16.71 -2.20
C ARG A 499 32.60 15.41 -1.71
N GLY A 500 33.85 15.51 -1.24
CA GLY A 500 34.45 14.52 -0.35
C GLY A 500 35.30 13.39 -0.96
N ALA A 501 35.86 13.54 -2.17
CA ALA A 501 36.83 12.57 -2.69
C ALA A 501 38.29 12.94 -2.35
N PRO A 502 39.12 12.04 -1.79
CA PRO A 502 40.54 12.31 -1.63
C PRO A 502 41.27 12.27 -2.99
N PRO A 503 42.30 13.12 -3.21
CA PRO A 503 42.97 13.20 -4.51
C PRO A 503 43.76 11.92 -4.83
N VAL A 504 43.55 11.38 -6.03
CA VAL A 504 44.38 10.31 -6.60
C VAL A 504 45.73 10.90 -7.04
N PRO A 505 46.89 10.31 -6.67
CA PRO A 505 48.19 10.82 -7.11
C PRO A 505 48.47 10.47 -8.58
N ASP A 506 49.09 11.42 -9.29
CA ASP A 506 49.60 11.29 -10.66
C ASP A 506 50.57 10.12 -10.78
N LEU A 507 50.29 9.18 -11.69
CA LEU A 507 51.15 8.05 -12.04
C LEU A 507 52.16 8.49 -13.11
N ASP A 508 53.21 9.19 -12.69
CA ASP A 508 54.41 9.38 -13.51
C ASP A 508 55.68 9.43 -12.63
N ALA A 509 56.19 8.25 -12.24
CA ALA A 509 57.60 8.00 -11.93
C ALA A 509 57.87 6.52 -11.67
N VAL A 510 58.08 5.75 -12.75
CA VAL A 510 58.69 4.41 -12.66
C VAL A 510 60.19 4.61 -12.42
N GLY A 511 60.70 4.16 -11.27
CA GLY A 511 62.10 4.30 -10.90
C GLY A 511 62.62 3.32 -9.84
N ASN A 512 62.95 2.11 -10.29
CA ASN A 512 64.14 1.32 -9.92
C ASN A 512 64.32 0.69 -8.50
N GLY A 513 64.56 -0.63 -8.50
CA GLY A 513 65.28 -1.41 -7.47
C GLY A 513 64.45 -1.86 -6.27
N GLY A 514 64.53 -3.08 -5.73
CA GLY A 514 65.42 -4.22 -5.90
C GLY A 514 65.34 -5.09 -4.62
N SER A 515 65.20 -6.41 -4.80
CA SER A 515 65.55 -7.54 -3.91
C SER A 515 65.23 -7.53 -2.39
N THR A 516 64.57 -8.60 -1.92
CA THR A 516 65.00 -9.61 -0.88
C THR A 516 63.74 -10.28 -0.30
N ALA A 517 63.47 -11.57 -0.53
CA ALA A 517 64.00 -12.79 0.11
C ALA A 517 63.54 -13.04 1.58
N GLY A 518 62.79 -14.15 1.79
CA GLY A 518 62.61 -14.83 3.09
C GLY A 518 61.20 -15.43 3.26
N ARG A 519 60.97 -16.73 2.96
CA ARG A 519 60.87 -17.88 3.92
C ARG A 519 59.82 -17.66 5.03
N GLY A 520 58.84 -18.53 5.30
CA GLY A 520 58.51 -19.89 4.86
C GLY A 520 57.53 -20.55 5.85
N GLY A 521 56.97 -21.72 5.46
CA GLY A 521 56.24 -22.68 6.32
C GLY A 521 54.74 -22.35 6.50
N GLY A 522 53.75 -23.16 6.14
CA GLY A 522 53.70 -24.59 5.87
C GLY A 522 53.22 -25.36 7.10
N ALA A 523 51.93 -25.70 7.18
CA ALA A 523 51.42 -27.04 7.53
C ALA A 523 49.89 -27.06 7.69
N THR A 524 49.29 -27.99 6.95
CA THR A 524 47.94 -28.53 6.99
C THR A 524 47.73 -29.53 8.14
N ARG A 525 46.45 -29.86 8.41
CA ARG A 525 45.84 -31.05 9.08
C ARG A 525 44.97 -30.67 10.28
N SER A 526 43.83 -31.29 10.61
CA SER A 526 42.96 -32.34 10.06
C SER A 526 41.68 -32.33 10.94
N ARG A 527 40.55 -32.83 10.41
CA ARG A 527 39.33 -33.20 11.17
C ARG A 527 39.60 -34.30 12.22
N PRO A 528 38.66 -34.49 13.15
CA PRO A 528 38.06 -35.82 13.30
C PRO A 528 36.52 -35.83 13.39
N ASP A 529 36.00 -37.03 13.13
CA ASP A 529 34.61 -37.47 13.00
C ASP A 529 33.86 -37.69 14.34
N GLU A 530 32.53 -37.72 14.21
CA GLU A 530 31.48 -38.51 14.88
C GLU A 530 31.69 -39.11 16.29
N ALA A 531 30.68 -38.92 17.14
CA ALA A 531 30.27 -39.89 18.15
C ALA A 531 28.74 -39.89 18.34
N THR A 532 28.17 -41.08 18.15
CA THR A 532 26.81 -41.56 18.46
C THR A 532 26.56 -41.66 19.97
N GLY A 533 25.29 -41.60 20.41
CA GLY A 533 24.86 -42.14 21.70
C GLY A 533 23.43 -41.75 22.12
N GLU A 534 22.53 -42.74 22.10
CA GLU A 534 21.13 -42.73 22.54
C GLU A 534 20.93 -42.76 24.08
N ASP A 535 19.65 -42.59 24.46
CA ASP A 535 18.92 -42.98 25.68
C ASP A 535 18.91 -42.04 26.92
N ALA A 536 17.77 -41.34 27.07
CA ALA A 536 16.80 -41.55 28.16
C ALA A 536 15.45 -40.85 27.86
#